data_AF-A0A3M1J8G2-F1
#
_entry.id   AF-A0A3M1J8G2-F1
#
_cell.length_a   1.000
_cell.length_b   1.000
_cell.length_c   1.000
_cell.angle_alpha   90.00
_cell.angle_beta   90.00
_cell.angle_gamma   90.00
#
_symmetry.space_group_name_H-M   'P 1'
#
loop_
_entity.id
_entity.type
_entity.pdbx_description
1 polymer ?
#
loop_
_entity_poly.entity_id
_entity_poly.type
_entity_poly.pdbx_seq_one_letter_code
_entity_poly.pdbx_strand_id
1 'polypeptide(L)'
;MSVDLSYLEKMAGGDVATKKAMLELLHNELSEKIPQIPRLLKSRDWDAIHRFSHHLKSTVVFSGNKTLIRANQELLDMMEDRKHNPPKNPDPARADQLARVISTQGQRVQREVAQILKKL
;
A
#
# COMPACT_ATOMS: atom_id res chain seq x y z
N MET A 1 -11.55 7.78 -11.47
CA MET A 1 -11.36 6.75 -10.41
C MET A 1 -9.90 6.78 -9.99
N SER A 2 -9.58 6.45 -8.73
CA SER A 2 -8.18 6.39 -8.27
C SER A 2 -7.54 5.01 -8.45
N VAL A 3 -8.35 4.01 -8.79
CA VAL A 3 -7.91 2.67 -9.16
C VAL A 3 -7.79 2.51 -10.67
N ASP A 4 -6.81 1.73 -11.10
CA ASP A 4 -6.65 1.21 -12.46
C ASP A 4 -6.47 -0.30 -12.34
N LEU A 5 -7.53 -1.04 -12.64
CA LEU A 5 -7.54 -2.49 -12.44
C LEU A 5 -6.98 -3.26 -13.64
N SER A 6 -6.44 -2.59 -14.67
CA SER A 6 -5.96 -3.26 -15.89
C SER A 6 -4.95 -4.38 -15.60
N TYR A 7 -4.06 -4.18 -14.62
CA TYR A 7 -3.11 -5.22 -14.19
C TYR A 7 -3.82 -6.40 -13.49
N LEU A 8 -4.75 -6.10 -12.56
CA LEU A 8 -5.55 -7.13 -11.88
C LEU A 8 -6.39 -7.92 -12.89
N GLU A 9 -7.02 -7.25 -13.85
CA GLU A 9 -7.83 -7.88 -14.90
C GLU A 9 -7.02 -8.77 -15.81
N LYS A 10 -5.80 -8.34 -16.18
CA LYS A 10 -4.84 -9.19 -16.89
C LYS A 10 -4.49 -10.46 -16.10
N MET A 11 -4.25 -10.32 -14.79
CA MET A 11 -3.92 -11.45 -13.92
C MET A 11 -5.11 -12.39 -13.70
N ALA A 12 -6.33 -11.86 -13.69
CA ALA A 12 -7.55 -12.66 -13.59
C ALA A 12 -7.88 -13.43 -14.89
N GLY A 13 -7.23 -13.10 -16.02
CA GLY A 13 -7.45 -13.82 -17.28
C GLY A 13 -8.89 -13.77 -17.80
N GLY A 14 -9.65 -12.73 -17.42
CA GLY A 14 -11.07 -12.61 -17.74
C GLY A 14 -12.01 -13.42 -16.84
N ASP A 15 -11.50 -14.22 -15.89
CA ASP A 15 -12.32 -14.95 -14.94
C ASP A 15 -12.87 -14.04 -13.83
N VAL A 16 -14.20 -13.96 -13.74
CA VAL A 16 -14.90 -13.09 -12.79
C VAL A 16 -14.67 -13.56 -11.34
N ALA A 17 -14.60 -14.87 -11.11
CA ALA A 17 -14.37 -15.40 -9.77
C ALA A 17 -12.97 -15.04 -9.27
N THR A 18 -11.95 -15.20 -10.10
CA THR A 18 -10.57 -14.79 -9.81
C THR A 18 -10.47 -13.28 -9.59
N LYS A 19 -11.10 -12.47 -10.46
CA LYS A 19 -11.16 -11.01 -10.27
C LYS A 19 -11.74 -10.64 -8.91
N LYS A 20 -12.86 -11.26 -8.52
CA LYS A 20 -13.51 -11.03 -7.23
C LYS A 20 -12.59 -11.40 -6.06
N ALA A 21 -11.98 -12.59 -6.09
CA ALA A 21 -11.07 -13.03 -5.04
C ALA A 21 -9.85 -12.09 -4.88
N MET A 22 -9.27 -11.62 -5.98
CA MET A 22 -8.16 -10.65 -5.93
C MET A 22 -8.59 -9.29 -5.36
N LEU A 23 -9.79 -8.81 -5.71
CA LEU A 23 -10.34 -7.57 -5.16
C LEU A 23 -10.68 -7.70 -3.67
N GLU A 24 -11.20 -8.83 -3.23
CA GLU A 24 -11.43 -9.13 -1.82
C GLU A 24 -10.12 -9.16 -1.02
N LEU A 25 -9.07 -9.81 -1.56
CA LEU A 25 -7.75 -9.81 -0.94
C LEU A 25 -7.19 -8.38 -0.81
N LEU A 26 -7.23 -7.60 -1.90
CA LEU A 26 -6.79 -6.20 -1.90
C LEU A 26 -7.58 -5.37 -0.87
N HIS A 27 -8.90 -5.54 -0.82
CA HIS A 27 -9.75 -4.84 0.13
C HIS A 27 -9.39 -5.18 1.58
N ASN A 28 -9.28 -6.47 1.90
CA ASN A 28 -9.02 -6.96 3.25
C ASN A 28 -7.63 -6.51 3.73
N GLU A 29 -6.60 -6.68 2.91
CA GLU A 29 -5.25 -6.24 3.21
C GLU A 29 -5.17 -4.74 3.47
N LEU A 30 -5.80 -3.91 2.64
CA LEU A 30 -5.83 -2.47 2.84
C LEU A 30 -6.61 -2.07 4.10
N SER A 31 -7.73 -2.74 4.37
CA SER A 31 -8.53 -2.51 5.57
C SER A 31 -7.76 -2.84 6.85
N GLU A 32 -6.96 -3.90 6.83
CA GLU A 32 -6.18 -4.33 7.99
C GLU A 32 -4.93 -3.46 8.21
N LYS A 33 -4.20 -3.15 7.13
CA LYS A 33 -2.84 -2.58 7.23
C LYS A 33 -2.84 -1.06 7.28
N ILE A 34 -3.67 -0.40 6.48
CA ILE A 34 -3.65 1.07 6.39
C ILE A 34 -3.85 1.77 7.74
N PRO A 35 -4.72 1.30 8.66
CA PRO A 35 -4.85 1.91 9.99
C PRO A 35 -3.59 1.82 10.88
N GLN A 36 -2.63 0.94 10.56
CA GLN A 36 -1.43 0.70 11.36
C GLN A 36 -0.34 1.75 11.12
N ILE A 37 -0.27 2.33 9.92
CA ILE A 37 0.84 3.20 9.52
C ILE A 37 1.06 4.44 10.41
N PRO A 38 0.03 5.14 10.92
CA PRO A 38 0.25 6.31 11.77
C PRO A 38 0.86 5.90 13.13
N ARG A 39 0.53 4.71 13.63
CA ARG A 39 1.08 4.19 14.88
C ARG A 39 2.55 3.81 14.72
N LEU A 40 2.89 3.13 13.63
CA LEU A 40 4.26 2.71 13.30
C LEU A 40 5.21 3.91 13.19
N LEU A 41 4.77 4.99 12.53
CA LEU A 41 5.55 6.22 12.45
C LEU A 41 5.68 6.95 13.78
N LYS A 42 4.61 7.01 14.57
CA LYS A 42 4.66 7.63 15.90
C LYS A 42 5.70 6.95 16.80
N SER A 43 5.82 5.63 16.72
CA SER A 43 6.86 4.87 17.43
C SER A 43 8.27 5.02 16.86
N ARG A 44 8.42 5.53 15.62
CA ARG A 44 9.69 5.58 14.87
C ARG A 44 10.41 4.23 14.82
N ASP A 45 9.65 3.14 14.84
CA ASP A 45 10.19 1.80 14.67
C ASP A 45 10.45 1.56 13.18
N TRP A 46 11.62 2.00 12.72
CA TRP A 46 12.04 1.94 11.32
C TRP A 46 12.06 0.50 10.78
N ASP A 47 12.34 -0.49 11.63
CA ASP A 47 12.34 -1.89 11.22
C ASP A 47 10.91 -2.41 11.04
N ALA A 48 9.97 -1.97 11.88
CA ALA A 48 8.55 -2.26 11.67
C ALA A 48 7.98 -1.55 10.44
N ILE A 49 8.38 -0.29 10.18
CA ILE A 49 7.99 0.44 8.96
C ILE A 49 8.53 -0.26 7.71
N HIS A 50 9.78 -0.73 7.73
CA HIS A 50 10.34 -1.53 6.64
C HIS A 50 9.49 -2.78 6.37
N ARG A 51 9.21 -3.58 7.41
CA ARG A 51 8.41 -4.81 7.26
C ARG A 51 7.02 -4.50 6.71
N PHE A 52 6.39 -3.43 7.21
CA PHE A 52 5.10 -2.95 6.73
C PHE A 52 5.14 -2.60 5.23
N SER A 53 6.05 -1.72 4.80
CA SER A 53 6.12 -1.28 3.40
C SER A 53 6.54 -2.39 2.46
N HIS A 54 7.44 -3.27 2.90
CA HIS A 54 7.84 -4.45 2.12
C HIS A 54 6.69 -5.43 1.92
N HIS A 55 5.84 -5.65 2.93
CA HIS A 55 4.63 -6.46 2.79
C HIS A 55 3.63 -5.79 1.85
N LEU A 56 3.38 -4.49 2.06
CA LEU A 56 2.34 -3.76 1.36
C LEU A 56 2.62 -3.63 -0.16
N LYS A 57 3.89 -3.67 -0.58
CA LYS A 57 4.29 -3.47 -1.99
C LYS A 57 3.61 -4.45 -2.96
N SER A 58 3.51 -5.73 -2.59
CA SER A 58 2.90 -6.76 -3.44
C SER A 58 1.39 -6.63 -3.52
N THR A 59 0.76 -6.02 -2.53
CA THR A 59 -0.69 -5.81 -2.50
C THR A 59 -1.07 -4.57 -3.32
N VAL A 60 -0.39 -3.43 -3.11
CA VAL A 60 -0.82 -2.15 -3.70
C VAL A 60 -0.65 -2.06 -5.21
N VAL A 61 0.21 -2.90 -5.81
CA VAL A 61 0.36 -2.98 -7.28
C VAL A 61 -0.95 -3.38 -7.96
N PHE A 62 -1.78 -4.22 -7.32
CA PHE A 62 -3.07 -4.64 -7.86
C PHE A 62 -4.12 -3.51 -7.89
N SER A 63 -3.90 -2.42 -7.15
CA SER A 63 -4.81 -1.27 -7.18
C SER A 63 -4.65 -0.38 -8.42
N GLY A 64 -3.49 -0.43 -9.07
CA GLY A 64 -3.08 0.53 -10.10
C GLY A 64 -2.99 1.99 -9.65
N ASN A 65 -3.17 2.28 -8.35
CA ASN A 65 -3.06 3.63 -7.82
C ASN A 65 -1.58 4.03 -7.77
N LYS A 66 -1.11 4.71 -8.83
CA LYS A 66 0.29 5.12 -9.00
C LYS A 66 0.82 5.95 -7.83
N THR A 67 -0.03 6.78 -7.21
CA THR A 67 0.36 7.60 -6.05
C THR A 67 0.63 6.74 -4.82
N LEU A 68 -0.24 5.77 -4.53
CA LEU A 68 -0.06 4.81 -3.42
C LEU A 68 1.17 3.94 -3.64
N ILE A 69 1.33 3.39 -4.86
CA ILE A 69 2.46 2.53 -5.23
C ILE A 69 3.78 3.30 -5.06
N ARG A 70 3.88 4.51 -5.62
CA ARG A 70 5.09 5.35 -5.49
C ARG A 70 5.38 5.72 -4.05
N ALA A 71 4.38 6.15 -3.29
CA ALA A 71 4.59 6.55 -1.90
C ALA A 71 5.06 5.37 -1.03
N ASN A 72 4.51 4.17 -1.22
CA ASN A 72 4.98 2.99 -0.51
C ASN A 72 6.39 2.57 -0.94
N GLN A 73 6.70 2.64 -2.23
CA GLN A 73 8.04 2.33 -2.73
C GLN A 73 9.08 3.30 -2.18
N GLU A 74 8.81 4.60 -2.21
CA GLU A 74 9.74 5.60 -1.69
C GLU A 74 9.98 5.43 -0.17
N LEU A 75 8.92 5.10 0.59
CA LEU A 75 9.06 4.80 2.01
C LEU A 75 9.93 3.54 2.23
N LEU A 76 9.77 2.51 1.40
CA LEU A 76 10.60 1.31 1.46
C LEU A 76 12.06 1.63 1.14
N ASP A 77 12.32 2.38 0.06
CA ASP A 77 13.68 2.77 -0.36
C ASP A 77 14.40 3.54 0.76
N MET A 78 13.70 4.43 1.47
CA MET A 78 14.24 5.12 2.65
C MET A 78 14.66 4.15 3.78
N MET A 79 13.88 3.08 3.99
CA MET A 79 14.21 2.08 5.00
C MET A 79 15.34 1.15 4.55
N GLU A 80 15.44 0.86 3.25
CA GLU A 80 16.53 0.09 2.66
C GLU A 80 17.85 0.86 2.67
N ASP A 81 17.85 2.18 2.39
CA ASP A 81 19.05 3.04 2.51
C ASP A 81 19.61 2.99 3.94
N ARG A 82 18.74 3.08 4.95
CA ARG A 82 19.15 2.92 6.37
C ARG A 82 19.86 1.59 6.63
N LYS A 83 19.37 0.47 6.07
CA LYS A 83 19.95 -0.86 6.30
C LYS A 83 21.35 -1.00 5.69
N HIS A 84 21.59 -0.40 4.53
CA HIS A 84 22.88 -0.44 3.86
C HIS A 84 23.86 0.60 4.42
N ASN A 85 23.35 1.72 4.95
CA ASN A 85 24.13 2.84 5.48
C ASN A 85 23.78 3.19 6.96
N PRO A 86 23.96 2.27 7.92
CA PRO A 86 23.81 2.60 9.35
C PRO A 86 24.90 3.61 9.78
N PRO A 87 24.61 4.64 10.61
CA PRO A 87 23.40 4.89 11.41
C PRO A 87 22.46 5.96 10.81
N LYS A 88 22.48 6.18 9.49
CA LYS A 88 21.68 7.24 8.86
C LYS A 88 20.19 6.96 9.07
N ASN A 89 19.58 7.69 9.99
CA ASN A 89 18.14 7.58 10.21
C ASN A 89 17.40 8.22 9.03
N PRO A 90 16.28 7.63 8.59
CA PRO A 90 15.41 8.23 7.59
C PRO A 90 14.94 9.61 8.06
N ASP A 91 14.75 10.55 7.13
CA ASP A 91 14.13 11.85 7.43
C ASP A 91 12.70 11.63 7.97
N PRO A 92 12.44 11.92 9.26
CA PRO A 92 11.14 11.68 9.86
C PRO A 92 10.02 12.52 9.23
N ALA A 93 10.32 13.75 8.79
CA ALA A 93 9.32 14.62 8.17
C ALA A 93 8.89 14.06 6.82
N ARG A 94 9.85 13.55 6.03
CA ARG A 94 9.55 12.89 4.76
C ARG A 94 8.78 11.58 4.97
N ALA A 95 9.19 10.76 5.94
CA ALA A 95 8.49 9.52 6.27
C ALA A 95 7.02 9.78 6.70
N ASP A 96 6.79 10.81 7.52
CA ASP A 96 5.46 11.25 7.92
C ASP A 96 4.61 11.71 6.72
N GLN A 97 5.21 12.47 5.79
CA GLN A 97 4.54 12.89 4.58
C GLN A 97 4.11 11.69 3.73
N LEU A 98 5.02 10.74 3.49
CA LEU A 98 4.75 9.55 2.69
C LEU A 98 3.65 8.69 3.30
N ALA A 99 3.65 8.51 4.62
CA ALA A 99 2.61 7.72 5.27
C ALA A 99 1.23 8.40 5.28
N ARG A 100 1.17 9.74 5.34
CA ARG A 100 -0.10 10.45 5.14
C ARG A 100 -0.65 10.19 3.73
N VAL A 101 0.23 10.16 2.73
CA VAL A 101 -0.15 9.78 1.35
C VAL A 101 -0.62 8.34 1.28
N ILE A 102 0.14 7.39 1.84
CA ILE A 102 -0.22 5.95 1.89
C ILE A 102 -1.56 5.76 2.60
N SER A 103 -1.78 6.42 3.73
CA SER A 103 -3.03 6.37 4.49
C SER A 103 -4.22 6.85 3.66
N THR A 104 -4.08 8.05 3.10
CA THR A 104 -5.16 8.71 2.35
C THR A 104 -5.51 7.94 1.08
N GLN A 105 -4.50 7.55 0.29
CA GLN A 105 -4.72 6.81 -0.94
C GLN A 105 -5.16 5.37 -0.67
N GLY A 106 -4.60 4.71 0.35
CA GLY A 106 -5.01 3.37 0.76
C GLY A 106 -6.48 3.31 1.16
N GLN A 107 -6.96 4.26 1.97
CA GLN A 107 -8.38 4.39 2.32
C GLN A 107 -9.27 4.70 1.10
N ARG A 108 -8.77 5.49 0.14
CA ARG A 108 -9.51 5.79 -1.08
C ARG A 108 -9.66 4.54 -1.96
N VAL A 109 -8.56 3.83 -2.20
CA VAL A 109 -8.55 2.56 -2.94
C VAL A 109 -9.45 1.54 -2.27
N GLN A 110 -9.32 1.35 -0.95
CA GLN A 110 -10.13 0.40 -0.18
C GLN A 110 -11.63 0.65 -0.35
N ARG A 111 -12.07 1.91 -0.32
CA ARG A 111 -13.48 2.31 -0.56
C ARG A 111 -13.92 2.08 -2.00
N GLU A 112 -13.10 2.44 -2.98
CA GLU A 112 -13.42 2.23 -4.40
C GLU A 112 -13.52 0.74 -4.73
N VAL A 113 -12.60 -0.09 -4.22
CA VAL A 113 -12.64 -1.56 -4.35
C VAL A 113 -13.90 -2.13 -3.68
N ALA A 114 -14.27 -1.66 -2.49
CA ALA A 114 -15.51 -2.09 -1.83
C ALA A 114 -16.76 -1.77 -2.66
N GLN A 115 -16.80 -0.62 -3.34
CA GLN A 115 -17.89 -0.26 -4.23
C GLN A 115 -17.94 -1.12 -5.48
N ILE A 116 -16.78 -1.53 -6.01
CA ILE A 116 -16.70 -2.45 -7.15
C ILE A 116 -17.19 -3.84 -6.74
N LEU A 117 -16.74 -4.36 -5.59
CA LEU A 117 -17.17 -5.67 -5.07
C LEU A 117 -18.68 -5.78 -4.87
N LYS A 118 -19.36 -4.69 -4.50
CA LYS A 118 -20.83 -4.64 -4.37
C LYS A 118 -21.58 -4.74 -5.71
N LYS A 119 -20.89 -4.55 -6.83
CA LYS A 119 -21.46 -4.53 -8.18
C LYS A 119 -21.07 -5.77 -9.01
N LEU A 120 -20.22 -6.64 -8.46
CA LEU A 120 -19.80 -7.92 -9.05
C LEU A 120 -20.69 -9.05 -8.55
#